data_AF-A0AAE5XDD7-F1
#
_entry.id   AF-A0AAE5XDD7-F1
#
_cell.length_a   1.000
_cell.length_b   1.000
_cell.length_c   1.000
_cell.angle_alpha   90.00
_cell.angle_beta   90.00
_cell.angle_gamma   90.00
#
_symmetry.space_group_name_H-M   'P 1'
#
loop_
_entity.id
_entity.type
_entity.pdbx_description
1 polymer ?
#
loop_
_entity_poly.entity_id
_entity_poly.type
_entity_poly.pdbx_seq_one_letter_code
_entity_poly.pdbx_strand_id
1 'polypeptide(L)'
;MTKITTTPSRRNAVLITGGFALVLISAVVFWHGRYSSDDAIQQTPPAPISALTPAQQPTPAAQTATSTLDALAQRNLEEEELIGYLQRTFGAHIQHPKVQVQVLEKLMRFVQSRYPDNWREQLAILIGAAFPDLQDTLMQTFAALETYTEWMNTERYALMSLSDAEKRTRLWQKREALFGERAYEIWKDQWQAEQFQDRLADLEQSSAPVEEKIAQYKQQILASFPEKAEHLITNKKQELTDRFLSLSSVQKQLRAMPPEQRYSQLRHLRKELGMDEAALTRWEDLDKTRDARRANGDAYMTQRQALTEDPARIQALQRRYFGNEADIIAAEEASGYFRFESSQQYGIN
;
A
#
# COMPACT_ATOMS: atom_id res chain seq x y z
N MET A 1 46.80 39.30 -49.72
CA MET A 1 45.86 39.85 -48.72
C MET A 1 44.63 38.95 -48.74
N THR A 2 44.17 38.23 -47.72
CA THR A 2 44.58 38.01 -46.33
C THR A 2 43.87 36.71 -45.90
N LYS A 3 44.57 35.77 -45.27
CA LYS A 3 43.95 34.61 -44.58
C LYS A 3 43.28 35.11 -43.30
N ILE A 4 42.04 34.70 -43.01
CA ILE A 4 41.53 34.62 -41.63
C ILE A 4 40.69 33.35 -41.49
N THR A 5 41.21 32.44 -40.68
CA THR A 5 40.59 31.27 -40.05
C THR A 5 40.04 31.69 -38.68
N THR A 6 38.93 31.11 -38.23
CA THR A 6 38.46 30.82 -36.83
C THR A 6 36.93 30.89 -36.79
N THR A 7 36.09 30.10 -36.11
CA THR A 7 36.09 28.84 -35.34
C THR A 7 34.60 28.62 -35.02
N PRO A 8 34.01 27.41 -35.06
CA PRO A 8 32.62 27.23 -34.66
C PRO A 8 32.46 27.29 -33.13
N SER A 9 31.53 28.13 -32.68
CA SER A 9 31.13 28.31 -31.29
C SER A 9 30.60 27.02 -30.67
N ARG A 10 31.23 26.58 -29.57
CA ARG A 10 30.74 25.50 -28.69
C ARG A 10 29.39 25.92 -28.12
N ARG A 11 28.32 25.23 -28.52
CA ARG A 11 27.06 25.21 -27.77
C ARG A 11 27.31 24.45 -26.46
N ASN A 12 27.11 25.13 -25.34
CA ASN A 12 27.06 24.53 -24.02
C ASN A 12 25.89 23.52 -24.00
N ALA A 13 26.20 22.23 -24.05
CA ALA A 13 25.28 21.18 -23.67
C ALA A 13 25.13 21.24 -22.15
N VAL A 14 24.02 21.80 -21.68
CA VAL A 14 23.60 21.67 -20.29
C VAL A 14 23.20 20.21 -20.09
N LEU A 15 24.09 19.45 -19.43
CA LEU A 15 23.82 18.12 -18.90
C LEU A 15 22.71 18.26 -17.85
N ILE A 16 21.46 18.08 -18.26
CA ILE A 16 20.37 17.76 -17.34
C ILE A 16 20.55 16.28 -17.02
N THR A 17 21.30 15.98 -15.96
CA THR A 17 21.31 14.68 -15.30
C THR A 17 19.95 14.48 -14.62
N GLY A 18 18.93 14.19 -15.41
CA GLY A 18 17.62 13.74 -14.94
C GLY A 18 17.69 12.24 -14.72
N GLY A 19 17.95 11.82 -13.48
CA GLY A 19 17.81 10.42 -13.08
C GLY A 19 16.35 9.99 -13.26
N PHE A 20 16.08 9.18 -14.29
CA PHE A 20 14.78 8.57 -14.52
C PHE A 20 14.58 7.41 -13.55
N ALA A 21 14.23 7.73 -12.31
CA ALA A 21 13.53 6.79 -11.45
C ALA A 21 12.05 6.84 -11.84
N LEU A 22 11.66 5.99 -12.80
CA LEU A 22 10.29 5.48 -12.83
C LEU A 22 10.12 4.69 -11.53
N VAL A 23 9.73 5.39 -10.47
CA VAL A 23 9.18 4.76 -9.29
C VAL A 23 7.88 4.15 -9.76
N LEU A 24 7.93 2.87 -10.13
CA LEU A 24 6.78 1.99 -10.02
C LEU A 24 6.37 2.06 -8.55
N ILE A 25 5.48 3.01 -8.25
CA ILE A 25 4.81 3.07 -6.96
C ILE A 25 4.18 1.69 -6.83
N SER A 26 4.77 0.91 -5.94
CA SER A 26 4.19 -0.31 -5.42
C SER A 26 2.94 0.14 -4.68
N ALA A 27 1.84 0.33 -5.40
CA ALA A 27 0.54 0.76 -4.86
C ALA A 27 -0.14 -0.41 -4.14
N VAL A 28 0.61 -1.06 -3.26
CA VAL A 28 0.13 -2.00 -2.24
C VAL A 28 0.49 -1.49 -0.84
N VAL A 29 1.15 -0.33 -0.69
CA VAL A 29 1.54 0.19 0.64
C VAL A 29 1.11 1.64 0.93
N PHE A 30 0.52 2.38 -0.01
CA PHE A 30 0.10 3.78 0.25
C PHE A 30 -1.41 3.93 0.43
N TRP A 31 -1.92 3.48 1.58
CA TRP A 31 -3.12 4.06 2.18
C TRP A 31 -3.16 3.84 3.70
N HIS A 32 -2.25 4.51 4.42
CA HIS A 32 -2.30 4.63 5.89
C HIS A 32 -2.26 6.11 6.31
N GLY A 33 -3.04 6.96 5.64
CA GLY A 33 -2.96 8.40 5.85
C GLY A 33 -4.27 9.12 5.56
N ARG A 34 -5.37 8.71 6.21
CA ARG A 34 -6.53 9.60 6.41
C ARG A 34 -7.51 9.21 7.52
N TYR A 35 -7.18 8.24 8.38
CA TYR A 35 -7.92 7.94 9.62
C TYR A 35 -7.01 7.55 10.79
N SER A 36 -5.85 8.18 10.91
CA SER A 36 -5.13 8.24 12.19
C SER A 36 -5.11 9.69 12.61
N SER A 37 -6.10 10.06 13.42
CA SER A 37 -5.89 11.15 14.36
C SER A 37 -4.95 10.59 15.44
N ASP A 38 -3.88 11.32 15.66
CA ASP A 38 -2.79 11.05 16.60
C ASP A 38 -3.25 10.94 18.07
N ASP A 39 -2.31 10.40 18.86
CA ASP A 39 -2.20 10.38 20.31
C ASP A 39 -3.04 9.35 21.10
N ALA A 40 -2.47 8.15 21.19
CA ALA A 40 -2.54 7.36 22.42
C ALA A 40 -1.18 6.68 22.68
N ILE A 41 -0.41 7.24 23.61
CA ILE A 41 0.80 6.67 24.17
C ILE A 41 0.48 5.28 24.76
N GLN A 42 0.96 4.21 24.13
CA GLN A 42 1.06 2.91 24.77
C GLN A 42 2.40 2.83 25.52
N GLN A 43 2.36 3.11 26.82
CA GLN A 43 3.36 2.61 27.76
C GLN A 43 2.95 1.22 28.22
N THR A 44 3.67 0.20 27.76
CA THR A 44 3.67 -1.12 28.38
C THR A 44 4.62 -1.13 29.59
N PRO A 45 4.26 -1.77 30.72
CA PRO A 45 5.15 -1.87 31.88
C PRO A 45 6.29 -2.88 31.65
N PRO A 46 7.49 -2.68 32.22
CA PRO A 46 8.65 -3.54 31.98
C PRO A 46 8.62 -4.78 32.88
N ALA A 47 8.96 -5.94 32.32
CA ALA A 47 9.31 -7.16 33.05
C ALA A 47 10.65 -7.71 32.51
N PRO A 48 11.38 -8.49 33.31
CA PRO A 48 12.80 -8.24 33.59
C PRO A 48 13.78 -8.87 32.61
N ILE A 49 14.97 -8.24 32.57
CA ILE A 49 16.15 -8.63 31.81
C ILE A 49 16.73 -9.92 32.41
N SER A 50 16.73 -11.00 31.63
CA SER A 50 17.57 -12.17 31.86
C SER A 50 18.53 -12.38 30.68
N ALA A 51 19.74 -12.76 31.05
CA ALA A 51 20.98 -12.68 30.29
C ALA A 51 21.08 -13.51 29.00
N LEU A 52 21.73 -12.89 28.01
CA LEU A 52 22.74 -13.41 27.07
C LEU A 52 22.91 -14.93 26.92
N THR A 53 22.70 -15.43 25.71
CA THR A 53 23.48 -16.52 25.10
C THR A 53 23.62 -16.24 23.59
N PRO A 54 24.80 -16.40 22.96
CA PRO A 54 25.05 -15.93 21.60
C PRO A 54 24.76 -16.98 20.51
N ALA A 55 24.47 -16.45 19.31
CA ALA A 55 24.59 -17.04 17.98
C ALA A 55 23.58 -18.13 17.54
N GLN A 56 22.66 -17.73 16.67
CA GLN A 56 22.38 -18.44 15.42
C GLN A 56 21.81 -17.45 14.39
N GLN A 57 22.60 -17.21 13.33
CA GLN A 57 22.20 -16.40 12.18
C GLN A 57 21.00 -17.06 11.46
N PRO A 58 19.93 -16.31 11.16
CA PRO A 58 18.94 -16.80 10.22
C PRO A 58 19.46 -16.70 8.77
N THR A 59 19.33 -17.82 8.09
CA THR A 59 19.59 -18.13 6.69
C THR A 59 19.03 -17.06 5.73
N PRO A 60 19.80 -16.54 4.77
CA PRO A 60 19.33 -15.56 3.79
C PRO A 60 18.73 -16.28 2.57
N ALA A 61 17.43 -16.59 2.62
CA ALA A 61 16.73 -17.21 1.50
C ALA A 61 15.36 -16.56 1.25
N ALA A 62 15.31 -15.24 1.06
CA ALA A 62 14.14 -14.55 0.49
C ALA A 62 14.36 -13.09 0.02
N GLN A 63 15.60 -12.59 -0.05
CA GLN A 63 15.88 -11.18 -0.43
C GLN A 63 16.74 -11.00 -1.69
N THR A 64 16.99 -12.06 -2.45
CA THR A 64 18.03 -12.03 -3.50
C THR A 64 17.54 -11.76 -4.93
N ALA A 65 16.24 -11.64 -5.21
CA ALA A 65 15.78 -11.41 -6.59
C ALA A 65 15.79 -9.94 -7.03
N THR A 66 15.80 -8.99 -6.09
CA THR A 66 15.65 -7.55 -6.43
C THR A 66 16.98 -6.82 -6.63
N SER A 67 18.12 -7.44 -6.29
CA SER A 67 19.43 -6.77 -6.20
C SER A 67 20.50 -7.34 -7.16
N THR A 68 20.11 -8.03 -8.23
CA THR A 68 21.10 -8.65 -9.12
C THR A 68 21.64 -7.67 -10.16
N LEU A 69 20.80 -6.96 -10.93
CA LEU A 69 21.31 -6.12 -12.04
C LEU A 69 22.00 -4.81 -11.62
N ASP A 70 21.65 -4.21 -10.49
CA ASP A 70 22.38 -3.04 -9.95
C ASP A 70 23.77 -3.48 -9.43
N ALA A 71 23.88 -4.69 -8.86
CA ALA A 71 25.16 -5.32 -8.55
C ALA A 71 25.93 -5.75 -9.83
N LEU A 72 25.23 -6.06 -10.92
CA LEU A 72 25.85 -6.36 -12.22
C LEU A 72 26.38 -5.10 -12.92
N ALA A 73 25.69 -3.95 -12.79
CA ALA A 73 26.18 -2.65 -13.27
C ALA A 73 27.51 -2.26 -12.59
N GLN A 74 27.69 -2.66 -11.32
CA GLN A 74 28.95 -2.49 -10.58
C GLN A 74 30.03 -3.52 -10.94
N ARG A 75 29.66 -4.64 -11.59
CA ARG A 75 30.57 -5.76 -11.87
C ARG A 75 31.31 -5.69 -13.21
N ASN A 76 31.05 -4.68 -14.06
CA ASN A 76 31.65 -4.60 -15.41
C ASN A 76 31.57 -5.94 -16.16
N LEU A 77 30.38 -6.56 -16.21
CA LEU A 77 30.19 -7.79 -16.99
C LEU A 77 30.55 -7.54 -18.46
N GLU A 78 31.23 -8.50 -19.07
CA GLU A 78 31.41 -8.55 -20.52
C GLU A 78 30.04 -8.78 -21.21
N GLU A 79 29.89 -8.28 -22.44
CA GLU A 79 28.62 -8.25 -23.17
C GLU A 79 27.99 -9.65 -23.31
N GLU A 80 28.81 -10.67 -23.55
CA GLU A 80 28.40 -12.06 -23.72
C GLU A 80 27.85 -12.68 -22.41
N GLU A 81 28.44 -12.31 -21.27
CA GLU A 81 27.95 -12.73 -19.94
C GLU A 81 26.62 -12.07 -19.59
N LEU A 82 26.44 -10.81 -19.98
CA LEU A 82 25.19 -10.08 -19.79
C LEU A 82 24.07 -10.71 -20.62
N ILE A 83 24.32 -11.01 -21.90
CA ILE A 83 23.36 -11.70 -22.77
C ILE A 83 22.93 -13.03 -22.15
N GLY A 84 23.91 -13.86 -21.73
CA GLY A 84 23.63 -15.14 -21.08
C GLY A 84 22.90 -14.99 -19.73
N TYR A 85 23.12 -13.89 -19.00
CA TYR A 85 22.36 -13.57 -17.79
C TYR A 85 20.91 -13.22 -18.11
N LEU A 86 20.66 -12.36 -19.10
CA LEU A 86 19.31 -11.94 -19.49
C LEU A 86 18.47 -13.11 -19.96
N GLN A 87 19.03 -13.98 -20.81
CA GLN A 87 18.35 -15.17 -21.31
C GLN A 87 17.98 -16.14 -20.18
N ARG A 88 18.92 -16.42 -19.26
CA ARG A 88 18.65 -17.32 -18.12
C ARG A 88 17.64 -16.75 -17.14
N THR A 89 17.68 -15.44 -16.89
CA THR A 89 16.84 -14.79 -15.88
C THR A 89 15.43 -14.53 -16.39
N PHE A 90 15.28 -14.12 -17.65
CA PHE A 90 14.01 -13.65 -18.19
C PHE A 90 13.48 -14.47 -19.35
N GLY A 91 14.31 -15.27 -20.04
CA GLY A 91 13.93 -15.95 -21.29
C GLY A 91 12.70 -16.86 -21.16
N ALA A 92 12.50 -17.51 -20.02
CA ALA A 92 11.32 -18.33 -19.81
C ALA A 92 10.00 -17.53 -19.73
N HIS A 93 10.05 -16.24 -19.39
CA HIS A 93 8.88 -15.42 -19.07
C HIS A 93 8.83 -14.11 -19.87
N ILE A 94 9.80 -13.86 -20.75
CA ILE A 94 9.95 -12.63 -21.53
C ILE A 94 8.76 -12.36 -22.46
N GLN A 95 7.94 -13.37 -22.75
CA GLN A 95 6.70 -13.21 -23.49
C GLN A 95 5.64 -12.40 -22.72
N HIS A 96 5.72 -12.35 -21.38
CA HIS A 96 4.74 -11.63 -20.57
C HIS A 96 5.00 -10.10 -20.62
N PRO A 97 4.00 -9.25 -20.94
CA PRO A 97 4.19 -7.81 -21.11
C PRO A 97 4.84 -7.11 -19.91
N LYS A 98 4.43 -7.45 -18.69
CA LYS A 98 5.05 -6.93 -17.46
C LYS A 98 6.54 -7.25 -17.36
N VAL A 99 6.96 -8.46 -17.76
CA VAL A 99 8.38 -8.86 -17.73
C VAL A 99 9.16 -8.08 -18.75
N GLN A 100 8.60 -7.85 -19.94
CA GLN A 100 9.21 -7.00 -20.97
C GLN A 100 9.50 -5.59 -20.44
N VAL A 101 8.52 -4.93 -19.82
CA VAL A 101 8.70 -3.61 -19.21
C VAL A 101 9.79 -3.64 -18.13
N GLN A 102 9.77 -4.63 -17.24
CA GLN A 102 10.78 -4.75 -16.17
C GLN A 102 12.20 -4.94 -16.72
N VAL A 103 12.36 -5.76 -17.76
CA VAL A 103 13.66 -5.96 -18.42
C VAL A 103 14.12 -4.67 -19.08
N LEU A 104 13.25 -4.00 -19.83
CA LEU A 104 13.56 -2.74 -20.50
C LEU A 104 13.98 -1.65 -19.50
N GLU A 105 13.23 -1.44 -18.42
CA GLU A 105 13.58 -0.46 -17.39
C GLU A 105 14.94 -0.75 -16.74
N LYS A 106 15.25 -2.02 -16.48
CA LYS A 106 16.55 -2.42 -15.93
C LYS A 106 17.68 -2.21 -16.94
N LEU A 107 17.49 -2.63 -18.19
CA LEU A 107 18.47 -2.45 -19.25
C LEU A 107 18.72 -0.98 -19.57
N MET A 108 17.68 -0.16 -19.64
CA MET A 108 17.81 1.29 -19.86
C MET A 108 18.75 1.91 -18.82
N ARG A 109 18.53 1.63 -17.53
CA ARG A 109 19.40 2.15 -16.45
C ARG A 109 20.84 1.68 -16.60
N PHE A 110 21.04 0.39 -16.89
CA PHE A 110 22.37 -0.18 -17.10
C PHE A 110 23.08 0.50 -18.28
N VAL A 111 22.45 0.55 -19.46
CA VAL A 111 23.07 1.05 -20.68
C VAL A 111 23.28 2.57 -20.61
N GLN A 112 22.35 3.34 -20.04
CA GLN A 112 22.52 4.78 -19.82
C GLN A 112 23.71 5.10 -18.91
N SER A 113 23.95 4.27 -17.89
CA SER A 113 25.09 4.46 -16.99
C SER A 113 26.44 4.19 -17.66
N ARG A 114 26.49 3.23 -18.60
CA ARG A 114 27.73 2.76 -19.22
C ARG A 114 28.06 3.44 -20.55
N TYR A 115 27.03 3.85 -21.29
CA TYR A 115 27.10 4.33 -22.67
C TYR A 115 26.24 5.60 -22.85
N PRO A 116 26.48 6.68 -22.10
CA PRO A 116 25.57 7.83 -22.02
C PRO A 116 25.29 8.52 -23.37
N ASP A 117 26.24 8.51 -24.30
CA ASP A 117 26.11 9.21 -25.58
C ASP A 117 25.34 8.41 -26.65
N ASN A 118 25.31 7.07 -26.56
CA ASN A 118 24.71 6.18 -27.56
C ASN A 118 23.86 5.05 -26.94
N TRP A 119 23.35 5.25 -25.73
CA TRP A 119 22.69 4.19 -24.95
C TRP A 119 21.48 3.56 -25.66
N ARG A 120 20.77 4.29 -26.53
CA ARG A 120 19.62 3.74 -27.26
C ARG A 120 20.03 2.70 -28.30
N GLU A 121 21.12 2.98 -29.02
CA GLU A 121 21.68 2.05 -30.01
C GLU A 121 22.22 0.80 -29.31
N GLN A 122 22.92 0.99 -28.19
CA GLN A 122 23.44 -0.10 -27.36
C GLN A 122 22.32 -0.96 -26.77
N LEU A 123 21.21 -0.35 -26.35
CA LEU A 123 20.03 -1.08 -25.89
C LEU A 123 19.44 -1.95 -27.01
N ALA A 124 19.32 -1.43 -28.23
CA ALA A 124 18.81 -2.17 -29.37
C ALA A 124 19.71 -3.37 -29.74
N ILE A 125 21.04 -3.19 -29.70
CA ILE A 125 22.02 -4.25 -29.94
C ILE A 125 21.87 -5.37 -28.89
N LEU A 126 21.84 -5.01 -27.60
CA LEU A 126 21.70 -5.98 -26.51
C LEU A 126 20.38 -6.75 -26.57
N ILE A 127 19.27 -6.07 -26.89
CA ILE A 127 17.97 -6.70 -27.06
C ILE A 127 17.99 -7.67 -28.24
N GLY A 128 18.52 -7.25 -29.39
CA GLY A 128 18.60 -8.11 -30.59
C GLY A 128 19.48 -9.34 -30.37
N ALA A 129 20.58 -9.20 -29.61
CA ALA A 129 21.45 -10.31 -29.27
C ALA A 129 20.81 -11.26 -28.24
N ALA A 130 20.13 -10.74 -27.22
CA ALA A 130 19.57 -11.55 -26.14
C ALA A 130 18.22 -12.21 -26.50
N PHE A 131 17.36 -11.51 -27.24
CA PHE A 131 15.99 -11.92 -27.56
C PHE A 131 15.63 -11.62 -29.02
N PRO A 132 16.29 -12.24 -30.00
CA PRO A 132 16.14 -11.92 -31.42
C PRO A 132 14.68 -12.02 -31.89
N ASP A 133 13.97 -13.07 -31.49
CA ASP A 133 12.56 -13.30 -31.88
C ASP A 133 11.59 -12.24 -31.33
N LEU A 134 11.98 -11.50 -30.29
CA LEU A 134 11.16 -10.47 -29.65
C LEU A 134 11.68 -9.07 -29.85
N GLN A 135 12.75 -8.89 -30.63
CA GLN A 135 13.42 -7.60 -30.80
C GLN A 135 12.43 -6.49 -31.16
N ASP A 136 11.62 -6.69 -32.22
CA ASP A 136 10.66 -5.67 -32.67
C ASP A 136 9.61 -5.35 -31.60
N THR A 137 9.11 -6.38 -30.91
CA THR A 137 8.11 -6.21 -29.85
C THR A 137 8.69 -5.44 -28.65
N LEU A 138 9.92 -5.77 -28.24
CA LEU A 138 10.62 -5.10 -27.15
C LEU A 138 10.96 -3.66 -27.51
N MET A 139 11.39 -3.39 -28.75
CA MET A 139 11.68 -2.04 -29.21
C MET A 139 10.42 -1.18 -29.34
N GLN A 140 9.29 -1.74 -29.76
CA GLN A 140 8.00 -1.04 -29.73
C GLN A 140 7.55 -0.74 -28.30
N THR A 141 7.69 -1.71 -27.39
CA THR A 141 7.37 -1.52 -25.97
C THR A 141 8.25 -0.43 -25.36
N PHE A 142 9.54 -0.40 -25.70
CA PHE A 142 10.48 0.64 -25.28
C PHE A 142 10.05 2.03 -25.76
N ALA A 143 9.71 2.19 -27.05
CA ALA A 143 9.24 3.47 -27.59
C ALA A 143 7.94 3.95 -26.90
N ALA A 144 7.04 3.03 -26.58
CA ALA A 144 5.83 3.33 -25.81
C ALA A 144 6.16 3.77 -24.37
N LEU A 145 7.13 3.13 -23.70
CA LEU A 145 7.61 3.53 -22.38
C LEU A 145 8.26 4.92 -22.37
N GLU A 146 9.08 5.25 -23.37
CA GLU A 146 9.65 6.59 -23.51
C GLU A 146 8.53 7.64 -23.64
N THR A 147 7.56 7.38 -24.51
CA THR A 147 6.40 8.27 -24.70
C THR A 147 5.57 8.42 -23.43
N TYR A 148 5.38 7.32 -22.68
CA TYR A 148 4.66 7.35 -21.41
C TYR A 148 5.39 8.19 -20.37
N THR A 149 6.71 8.00 -20.27
CA THR A 149 7.56 8.69 -19.30
C THR A 149 7.59 10.19 -19.56
N GLU A 150 7.75 10.59 -20.81
CA GLU A 150 7.73 12.01 -21.21
C GLU A 150 6.38 12.66 -20.90
N TRP A 151 5.29 11.94 -21.20
CA TRP A 151 3.94 12.41 -20.85
C TRP A 151 3.75 12.55 -19.35
N MET A 152 4.21 11.58 -18.54
CA MET A 152 4.14 11.65 -17.07
C MET A 152 4.90 12.86 -16.52
N ASN A 153 6.05 13.19 -17.11
CA ASN A 153 6.85 14.36 -16.71
C ASN A 153 6.14 15.66 -17.07
N THR A 154 5.62 15.75 -18.29
CA THR A 154 4.93 16.94 -18.80
C THR A 154 3.62 17.21 -18.07
N GLU A 155 2.85 16.17 -17.76
CA GLU A 155 1.51 16.27 -17.15
C GLU A 155 1.54 16.23 -15.62
N ARG A 156 2.71 16.16 -14.98
CA ARG A 156 2.83 15.98 -13.52
C ARG A 156 1.93 16.93 -12.74
N TYR A 157 1.99 18.23 -13.03
CA TYR A 157 1.20 19.23 -12.30
C TYR A 157 -0.30 19.13 -12.59
N ALA A 158 -0.68 18.88 -13.84
CA ALA A 158 -2.08 18.67 -14.20
C ALA A 158 -2.65 17.44 -13.47
N LEU A 159 -1.92 16.33 -13.45
CA LEU A 159 -2.30 15.11 -12.73
C LEU A 159 -2.41 15.32 -11.21
N MET A 160 -1.62 16.23 -10.62
CA MET A 160 -1.70 16.57 -9.20
C MET A 160 -2.93 17.42 -8.85
N SER A 161 -3.49 18.15 -9.82
CA SER A 161 -4.72 18.95 -9.62
C SER A 161 -6.02 18.16 -9.74
N LEU A 162 -5.97 16.93 -10.26
CA LEU A 162 -7.14 16.09 -10.47
C LEU A 162 -7.54 15.37 -9.17
N SER A 163 -8.83 15.03 -9.06
CA SER A 163 -9.26 14.04 -8.08
C SER A 163 -8.65 12.66 -8.36
N ASP A 164 -8.63 11.78 -7.35
CA ASP A 164 -8.07 10.43 -7.51
C ASP A 164 -8.76 9.63 -8.63
N ALA A 165 -10.08 9.77 -8.77
CA ALA A 165 -10.86 9.11 -9.82
C ALA A 165 -10.50 9.65 -11.22
N GLU A 166 -10.43 10.97 -11.39
CA GLU A 166 -10.05 11.58 -12.66
C GLU A 166 -8.61 11.26 -13.04
N LYS A 167 -7.70 11.30 -12.07
CA LYS A 167 -6.30 10.92 -12.26
C LYS A 167 -6.18 9.48 -12.70
N ARG A 168 -6.88 8.56 -12.04
CA ARG A 168 -6.94 7.12 -12.42
C ARG A 168 -7.42 6.96 -13.85
N THR A 169 -8.54 7.58 -14.21
CA THR A 169 -9.09 7.53 -15.57
C THR A 169 -8.08 8.05 -16.59
N ARG A 170 -7.45 9.19 -16.34
CA ARG A 170 -6.48 9.80 -17.26
C ARG A 170 -5.22 8.95 -17.42
N LEU A 171 -4.75 8.31 -16.34
CA LEU A 171 -3.63 7.37 -16.39
C LEU A 171 -3.97 6.15 -17.25
N TRP A 172 -5.14 5.53 -17.06
CA TRP A 172 -5.56 4.37 -17.86
C TRP A 172 -5.76 4.71 -19.32
N GLN A 173 -6.42 5.83 -19.64
CA GLN A 173 -6.55 6.28 -21.02
C GLN A 173 -5.19 6.42 -21.72
N LYS A 174 -4.18 6.97 -21.03
CA LYS A 174 -2.84 7.07 -21.61
C LYS A 174 -2.17 5.71 -21.78
N ARG A 175 -2.32 4.81 -20.80
CA ARG A 175 -1.75 3.46 -20.85
C ARG A 175 -2.38 2.64 -21.98
N GLU A 176 -3.71 2.66 -22.10
CA GLU A 176 -4.41 1.99 -23.20
C GLU A 176 -4.01 2.58 -24.57
N ALA A 177 -3.91 3.90 -24.68
CA ALA A 177 -3.49 4.54 -25.92
C ALA A 177 -2.07 4.14 -26.37
N LEU A 178 -1.17 3.82 -25.43
CA LEU A 178 0.22 3.45 -25.73
C LEU A 178 0.48 1.95 -25.80
N PHE A 179 -0.23 1.15 -25.00
CA PHE A 179 0.04 -0.27 -24.81
C PHE A 179 -1.14 -1.17 -25.21
N GLY A 180 -2.28 -0.61 -25.58
CA GLY A 180 -3.51 -1.36 -25.87
C GLY A 180 -3.93 -2.23 -24.69
N GLU A 181 -4.47 -3.41 -24.99
CA GLU A 181 -4.91 -4.39 -23.98
C GLU A 181 -3.76 -4.84 -23.05
N ARG A 182 -2.52 -4.80 -23.54
CA ARG A 182 -1.33 -5.19 -22.75
C ARG A 182 -1.12 -4.29 -21.53
N ALA A 183 -1.72 -3.08 -21.51
CA ALA A 183 -1.71 -2.22 -20.33
C ALA A 183 -2.22 -2.95 -19.08
N TYR A 184 -3.27 -3.74 -19.21
CA TYR A 184 -3.88 -4.48 -18.09
C TYR A 184 -2.97 -5.57 -17.55
N GLU A 185 -2.07 -6.13 -18.37
CA GLU A 185 -1.08 -7.11 -17.92
C GLU A 185 0.16 -6.44 -17.30
N ILE A 186 0.60 -5.31 -17.87
CA ILE A 186 1.74 -4.54 -17.34
C ILE A 186 1.42 -4.01 -15.93
N TRP A 187 0.23 -3.41 -15.77
CA TRP A 187 -0.24 -2.82 -14.52
C TRP A 187 -1.29 -3.68 -13.80
N LYS A 188 -1.28 -5.01 -14.01
CA LYS A 188 -2.27 -5.97 -13.46
C LYS A 188 -2.57 -5.77 -11.98
N ASP A 189 -1.53 -5.65 -11.14
CA ASP A 189 -1.70 -5.48 -9.70
C ASP A 189 -2.44 -4.16 -9.36
N GLN A 190 -2.13 -3.07 -10.06
CA GLN A 190 -2.80 -1.79 -9.87
C GLN A 190 -4.26 -1.86 -10.35
N TRP A 191 -4.49 -2.43 -11.52
CA TRP A 191 -5.83 -2.65 -12.05
C TRP A 191 -6.69 -3.46 -11.08
N GLN A 192 -6.19 -4.61 -10.62
CA GLN A 192 -6.90 -5.47 -9.68
C GLN A 192 -7.19 -4.76 -8.35
N ALA A 193 -6.26 -3.96 -7.84
CA ALA A 193 -6.46 -3.17 -6.63
C ALA A 193 -7.55 -2.10 -6.80
N GLU A 194 -7.55 -1.40 -7.93
CA GLU A 194 -8.56 -0.37 -8.24
C GLU A 194 -9.95 -1.00 -8.46
N GLN A 195 -10.03 -2.11 -9.19
CA GLN A 195 -11.27 -2.87 -9.36
C GLN A 195 -11.81 -3.39 -8.03
N PHE A 196 -10.92 -3.80 -7.12
CA PHE A 196 -11.33 -4.18 -5.77
C PHE A 196 -11.84 -2.99 -4.95
N GLN A 197 -11.24 -1.81 -5.10
CA GLN A 197 -11.71 -0.58 -4.45
C GLN A 197 -13.09 -0.15 -4.96
N ASP A 198 -13.32 -0.19 -6.27
CA ASP A 198 -14.60 0.18 -6.86
C ASP A 198 -15.72 -0.74 -6.34
N ARG A 199 -15.48 -2.06 -6.31
CA ARG A 199 -16.45 -3.02 -5.75
C ARG A 199 -16.67 -2.86 -4.24
N LEU A 200 -15.66 -2.41 -3.51
CA LEU A 200 -15.80 -2.10 -2.09
C LEU A 200 -16.67 -0.84 -1.88
N ALA A 201 -16.58 0.15 -2.77
CA ALA A 201 -17.46 1.32 -2.75
C ALA A 201 -18.91 0.92 -3.06
N ASP A 202 -19.13 -0.01 -3.99
CA ASP A 202 -20.47 -0.57 -4.25
C ASP A 202 -21.03 -1.29 -3.01
N LEU A 203 -20.17 -2.05 -2.32
CA LEU A 203 -20.53 -2.73 -1.08
C LEU A 203 -20.92 -1.75 0.05
N GLU A 204 -20.24 -0.61 0.12
CA GLU A 204 -20.56 0.46 1.07
C GLU A 204 -21.95 1.06 0.80
N GLN A 205 -22.34 1.19 -0.47
CA GLN A 205 -23.65 1.71 -0.88
C GLN A 205 -24.78 0.68 -0.77
N SER A 206 -24.45 -0.61 -0.75
CA SER A 206 -25.43 -1.70 -0.65
C SER A 206 -26.27 -1.62 0.64
N SER A 207 -27.58 -1.89 0.51
CA SER A 207 -28.49 -2.05 1.64
C SER A 207 -28.54 -3.48 2.21
N ALA A 208 -27.73 -4.40 1.66
CA ALA A 208 -27.70 -5.79 2.08
C ALA A 208 -27.33 -5.94 3.57
N PRO A 209 -27.83 -6.98 4.26
CA PRO A 209 -27.41 -7.32 5.62
C PRO A 209 -25.90 -7.57 5.70
N VAL A 210 -25.30 -7.27 6.84
CA VAL A 210 -23.84 -7.35 7.07
C VAL A 210 -23.30 -8.77 6.84
N GLU A 211 -24.11 -9.80 7.11
CA GLU A 211 -23.82 -11.22 6.84
C GLU A 211 -23.65 -11.49 5.34
N GLU A 212 -24.49 -10.88 4.51
CA GLU A 212 -24.38 -11.00 3.06
C GLU A 212 -23.18 -10.18 2.55
N LYS A 213 -22.97 -8.98 3.11
CA LYS A 213 -21.85 -8.13 2.73
C LYS A 213 -20.50 -8.79 2.95
N ILE A 214 -20.31 -9.54 4.04
CA ILE A 214 -19.04 -10.23 4.30
C ILE A 214 -18.79 -11.36 3.30
N ALA A 215 -19.84 -12.07 2.90
CA ALA A 215 -19.75 -13.11 1.87
C ALA A 215 -19.37 -12.50 0.51
N GLN A 216 -20.02 -11.40 0.14
CA GLN A 216 -19.69 -10.63 -1.08
C GLN A 216 -18.24 -10.11 -1.02
N TYR A 217 -17.83 -9.52 0.09
CA TYR A 217 -16.45 -9.03 0.28
C TYR A 217 -15.41 -10.14 0.11
N LYS A 218 -15.62 -11.30 0.73
CA LYS A 218 -14.75 -12.47 0.59
C LYS A 218 -14.68 -12.96 -0.86
N GLN A 219 -15.82 -13.06 -1.54
CA GLN A 219 -15.86 -13.42 -2.96
C GLN A 219 -15.12 -12.41 -3.84
N GLN A 220 -15.23 -11.11 -3.54
CA GLN A 220 -14.49 -10.07 -4.26
C GLN A 220 -12.98 -10.19 -4.06
N ILE A 221 -12.49 -10.53 -2.86
CA ILE A 221 -11.06 -10.81 -2.62
C ILE A 221 -10.59 -11.98 -3.50
N LEU A 222 -11.35 -13.10 -3.50
CA LEU A 222 -11.03 -14.28 -4.29
C LEU A 222 -11.01 -13.97 -5.81
N ALA A 223 -11.98 -13.18 -6.28
CA ALA A 223 -12.11 -12.84 -7.69
C ALA A 223 -11.07 -11.80 -8.17
N SER A 224 -10.72 -10.83 -7.33
CA SER A 224 -9.76 -9.78 -7.71
C SER A 224 -8.31 -10.26 -7.65
N PHE A 225 -7.99 -11.25 -6.82
CA PHE A 225 -6.61 -11.71 -6.60
C PHE A 225 -6.48 -13.24 -6.68
N PRO A 226 -6.91 -13.92 -7.76
CA PRO A 226 -7.03 -15.38 -7.79
C PRO A 226 -5.73 -16.12 -7.44
N GLU A 227 -4.57 -15.60 -7.86
CA GLU A 227 -3.26 -16.18 -7.59
C GLU A 227 -2.73 -15.91 -6.16
N LYS A 228 -3.26 -14.90 -5.48
CA LYS A 228 -2.76 -14.42 -4.18
C LYS A 228 -3.80 -14.53 -3.05
N ALA A 229 -5.04 -14.86 -3.36
CA ALA A 229 -6.17 -14.68 -2.45
C ALA A 229 -6.02 -15.52 -1.18
N GLU A 230 -5.59 -16.78 -1.29
CA GLU A 230 -5.37 -17.64 -0.12
C GLU A 230 -4.25 -17.10 0.78
N HIS A 231 -3.14 -16.66 0.18
CA HIS A 231 -2.04 -16.05 0.91
C HIS A 231 -2.46 -14.72 1.56
N LEU A 232 -3.23 -13.89 0.86
CA LEU A 232 -3.78 -12.64 1.39
C LEU A 232 -4.71 -12.91 2.57
N ILE A 233 -5.69 -13.80 2.40
CA ILE A 233 -6.61 -14.17 3.47
C ILE A 233 -5.81 -14.72 4.65
N THR A 234 -4.85 -15.62 4.44
CA THR A 234 -4.10 -16.25 5.53
C THR A 234 -3.23 -15.26 6.30
N ASN A 235 -2.50 -14.38 5.60
CA ASN A 235 -1.50 -13.53 6.22
C ASN A 235 -2.02 -12.13 6.58
N LYS A 236 -3.16 -11.71 6.02
CA LYS A 236 -3.76 -10.38 6.21
C LYS A 236 -5.17 -10.43 6.79
N LYS A 237 -5.55 -11.52 7.49
CA LYS A 237 -6.86 -11.72 8.13
C LYS A 237 -7.37 -10.47 8.86
N GLN A 238 -6.51 -9.94 9.74
CA GLN A 238 -6.84 -8.78 10.56
C GLN A 238 -7.06 -7.52 9.70
N GLU A 239 -6.13 -7.22 8.80
CA GLU A 239 -6.21 -6.06 7.91
C GLU A 239 -7.46 -6.10 7.03
N LEU A 240 -7.80 -7.27 6.50
CA LEU A 240 -9.03 -7.49 5.71
C LEU A 240 -10.29 -7.33 6.57
N THR A 241 -10.25 -7.81 7.81
CA THR A 241 -11.35 -7.67 8.77
C THR A 241 -11.57 -6.21 9.14
N ASP A 242 -10.51 -5.50 9.51
CA ASP A 242 -10.58 -4.09 9.91
C ASP A 242 -11.05 -3.23 8.75
N ARG A 243 -10.58 -3.51 7.52
CA ARG A 243 -11.06 -2.83 6.32
C ARG A 243 -12.56 -3.05 6.09
N PHE A 244 -13.07 -4.28 6.25
CA PHE A 244 -14.50 -4.55 6.16
C PHE A 244 -15.30 -3.87 7.27
N LEU A 245 -14.82 -3.95 8.52
CA LEU A 245 -15.48 -3.34 9.67
C LEU A 245 -15.45 -1.80 9.60
N SER A 246 -14.48 -1.20 8.91
CA SER A 246 -14.38 0.25 8.77
C SER A 246 -15.44 0.86 7.84
N LEU A 247 -16.15 0.03 7.08
CA LEU A 247 -17.26 0.45 6.24
C LEU A 247 -18.37 1.09 7.09
N SER A 248 -18.79 2.30 6.75
CA SER A 248 -19.78 3.06 7.53
C SER A 248 -21.13 2.34 7.50
N SER A 249 -21.45 1.69 6.38
CA SER A 249 -22.67 0.89 6.24
C SER A 249 -22.66 -0.34 7.16
N VAL A 250 -21.51 -0.96 7.37
CA VAL A 250 -21.32 -2.07 8.33
C VAL A 250 -21.44 -1.55 9.76
N GLN A 251 -20.75 -0.46 10.09
CA GLN A 251 -20.82 0.16 11.42
C GLN A 251 -22.25 0.60 11.79
N LYS A 252 -23.02 1.10 10.82
CA LYS A 252 -24.43 1.47 11.03
C LYS A 252 -25.27 0.26 11.44
N GLN A 253 -25.07 -0.89 10.79
CA GLN A 253 -25.78 -2.13 11.13
C GLN A 253 -25.34 -2.67 12.50
N LEU A 254 -24.03 -2.74 12.77
CA LEU A 254 -23.50 -3.19 14.05
C LEU A 254 -23.99 -2.33 15.22
N ARG A 255 -24.07 -1.01 15.03
CA ARG A 255 -24.58 -0.07 16.04
C ARG A 255 -26.06 -0.27 16.34
N ALA A 256 -26.86 -0.67 15.34
CA ALA A 256 -28.29 -0.94 15.52
C ALA A 256 -28.57 -2.27 16.25
N MET A 257 -27.58 -3.16 16.34
CA MET A 257 -27.72 -4.45 17.02
C MET A 257 -27.62 -4.30 18.55
N PRO A 258 -28.42 -5.06 19.32
CA PRO A 258 -28.18 -5.30 20.74
C PRO A 258 -26.80 -5.93 20.99
N PRO A 259 -26.17 -5.72 22.17
CA PRO A 259 -24.80 -6.17 22.44
C PRO A 259 -24.56 -7.66 22.16
N GLU A 260 -25.41 -8.56 22.67
CA GLU A 260 -25.23 -10.01 22.46
C GLU A 260 -25.31 -10.43 20.98
N GLN A 261 -26.21 -9.80 20.22
CA GLN A 261 -26.32 -10.03 18.78
C GLN A 261 -25.12 -9.45 18.03
N ARG A 262 -24.59 -8.31 18.49
CA ARG A 262 -23.41 -7.69 17.92
C ARG A 262 -22.16 -8.56 18.11
N TYR A 263 -21.96 -9.14 19.30
CA TYR A 263 -20.80 -10.01 19.56
C TYR A 263 -20.85 -11.29 18.72
N SER A 264 -22.02 -11.93 18.64
CA SER A 264 -22.18 -13.12 17.78
C SER A 264 -21.95 -12.77 16.31
N GLN A 265 -22.41 -11.59 15.87
CA GLN A 265 -22.17 -11.12 14.52
C GLN A 265 -20.70 -10.83 14.25
N LEU A 266 -20.02 -10.05 15.09
CA LEU A 266 -18.59 -9.76 14.96
C LEU A 266 -17.74 -11.04 14.94
N ARG A 267 -18.11 -12.03 15.76
CA ARG A 267 -17.48 -13.35 15.75
C ARG A 267 -17.68 -14.08 14.41
N HIS A 268 -18.90 -14.06 13.87
CA HIS A 268 -19.20 -14.64 12.56
C HIS A 268 -18.38 -13.98 11.45
N LEU A 269 -18.31 -12.64 11.43
CA LEU A 269 -17.54 -11.88 10.43
C LEU A 269 -16.05 -12.27 10.43
N ARG A 270 -15.45 -12.34 11.62
CA ARG A 270 -14.04 -12.75 11.78
C ARG A 270 -13.79 -14.20 11.37
N LYS A 271 -14.75 -15.09 11.64
CA LYS A 271 -14.67 -16.50 11.23
C LYS A 271 -14.71 -16.63 9.70
N GLU A 272 -15.56 -15.86 9.02
CA GLU A 272 -15.65 -15.88 7.56
C GLU A 272 -14.33 -15.48 6.89
N LEU A 273 -13.56 -14.59 7.52
CA LEU A 273 -12.22 -14.18 7.06
C LEU A 273 -11.08 -15.09 7.54
N GLY A 274 -11.42 -16.26 8.09
CA GLY A 274 -10.46 -17.34 8.37
C GLY A 274 -9.72 -17.23 9.70
N MET A 275 -10.25 -16.46 10.67
CA MET A 275 -9.73 -16.49 12.04
C MET A 275 -10.05 -17.83 12.72
N ASP A 276 -9.11 -18.34 13.51
CA ASP A 276 -9.29 -19.56 14.29
C ASP A 276 -10.04 -19.30 15.61
N GLU A 277 -10.50 -20.38 16.25
CA GLU A 277 -11.30 -20.30 17.48
C GLU A 277 -10.59 -19.57 18.64
N ALA A 278 -9.27 -19.72 18.77
CA ALA A 278 -8.51 -19.03 19.81
C ALA A 278 -8.47 -17.51 19.55
N ALA A 279 -8.32 -17.08 18.30
CA ALA A 279 -8.43 -15.68 17.91
C ALA A 279 -9.85 -15.15 18.12
N LEU A 280 -10.87 -15.93 17.78
CA LEU A 280 -12.27 -15.54 17.93
C LEU A 280 -12.63 -15.27 19.40
N THR A 281 -12.21 -16.13 20.33
CA THR A 281 -12.42 -15.91 21.77
C THR A 281 -11.74 -14.63 22.25
N ARG A 282 -10.46 -14.41 21.89
CA ARG A 282 -9.73 -13.19 22.28
C ARG A 282 -10.42 -11.91 21.78
N TRP A 283 -10.92 -11.94 20.56
CA TRP A 283 -11.64 -10.80 19.97
C TRP A 283 -12.97 -10.54 20.64
N GLU A 284 -13.73 -11.59 20.97
CA GLU A 284 -15.00 -11.45 21.68
C GLU A 284 -14.81 -10.85 23.09
N ASP A 285 -13.80 -11.30 23.84
CA ASP A 285 -13.45 -10.75 25.15
C ASP A 285 -13.02 -9.27 25.05
N LEU A 286 -12.25 -8.93 24.01
CA LEU A 286 -11.82 -7.57 23.74
C LEU A 286 -13.00 -6.67 23.37
N ASP A 287 -13.92 -7.12 22.53
CA ASP A 287 -15.12 -6.36 22.15
C ASP A 287 -16.00 -6.08 23.38
N LYS A 288 -16.21 -7.08 24.25
CA LYS A 288 -16.96 -6.91 25.51
C LYS A 288 -16.28 -5.92 26.46
N THR A 289 -14.96 -6.00 26.57
CA THR A 289 -14.16 -5.09 27.41
C THR A 289 -14.26 -3.65 26.90
N ARG A 290 -14.21 -3.45 25.58
CA ARG A 290 -14.35 -2.14 24.93
C ARG A 290 -15.74 -1.56 25.12
N ASP A 291 -16.79 -2.35 24.91
CA ASP A 291 -18.17 -1.93 25.11
C ASP A 291 -18.43 -1.56 26.58
N ALA A 292 -17.89 -2.33 27.55
CA ALA A 292 -17.97 -1.99 28.97
C ALA A 292 -17.23 -0.69 29.32
N ARG A 293 -16.01 -0.51 28.79
CA ARG A 293 -15.24 0.74 28.96
C ARG A 293 -15.99 1.92 28.38
N ARG A 294 -16.61 1.73 27.20
CA ARG A 294 -17.38 2.77 26.52
C ARG A 294 -18.61 3.17 27.33
N ALA A 295 -19.40 2.20 27.78
CA ALA A 295 -20.57 2.45 28.61
C ALA A 295 -20.22 3.20 29.91
N ASN A 296 -19.09 2.84 30.54
CA ASN A 296 -18.58 3.56 31.70
C ASN A 296 -18.19 5.02 31.37
N GLY A 297 -17.53 5.22 30.22
CA GLY A 297 -17.18 6.55 29.69
C GLY A 297 -18.39 7.42 29.35
N ASP A 298 -19.41 6.87 28.69
CA ASP A 298 -20.64 7.60 28.34
C ASP A 298 -21.41 8.02 29.60
N ALA A 299 -21.49 7.13 30.60
CA ALA A 299 -22.08 7.45 31.91
C ALA A 299 -21.29 8.53 32.66
N TYR A 300 -19.96 8.49 32.58
CA TYR A 300 -19.09 9.54 33.09
C TYR A 300 -19.36 10.89 32.41
N MET A 301 -19.38 10.94 31.07
CA MET A 301 -19.60 12.17 30.30
C MET A 301 -20.97 12.79 30.60
N THR A 302 -22.00 11.94 30.75
CA THR A 302 -23.35 12.38 31.15
C THR A 302 -23.34 13.07 32.51
N GLN A 303 -22.68 12.49 33.51
CA GLN A 303 -22.58 13.10 34.84
C GLN A 303 -21.69 14.35 34.85
N ARG A 304 -20.60 14.33 34.06
CA ARG A 304 -19.68 15.45 33.90
C ARG A 304 -20.40 16.68 33.35
N GLN A 305 -21.24 16.52 32.32
CA GLN A 305 -22.03 17.61 31.73
C GLN A 305 -23.01 18.25 32.73
N ALA A 306 -23.47 17.49 33.73
CA ALA A 306 -24.35 18.00 34.79
C ALA A 306 -23.59 18.71 35.93
N LEU A 307 -22.25 18.61 35.97
CA LEU A 307 -21.43 19.34 36.92
C LEU A 307 -21.12 20.75 36.39
N THR A 308 -21.18 21.75 37.27
CA THR A 308 -20.50 23.03 37.03
C THR A 308 -19.00 22.77 36.84
N GLU A 309 -18.26 23.66 36.16
CA GLU A 309 -16.80 23.57 35.92
C GLU A 309 -15.92 23.66 37.19
N ASP A 310 -16.39 23.08 38.30
CA ASP A 310 -15.67 22.90 39.55
C ASP A 310 -14.64 21.77 39.38
N PRO A 311 -13.33 22.08 39.34
CA PRO A 311 -12.29 21.09 39.08
C PRO A 311 -12.23 19.98 40.14
N ALA A 312 -12.56 20.29 41.41
CA ALA A 312 -12.50 19.32 42.49
C ALA A 312 -13.59 18.24 42.33
N ARG A 313 -14.79 18.64 41.89
CA ARG A 313 -15.90 17.72 41.65
C ARG A 313 -15.67 16.86 40.41
N ILE A 314 -15.08 17.43 39.35
CA ILE A 314 -14.70 16.67 38.15
C ILE A 314 -13.63 15.64 38.50
N GLN A 315 -12.60 16.01 39.27
CA GLN A 315 -11.56 15.07 39.68
C GLN A 315 -12.12 13.92 40.55
N ALA A 316 -13.04 14.21 41.47
CA ALA A 316 -13.71 13.18 42.26
C ALA A 316 -14.54 12.23 41.37
N LEU A 317 -15.22 12.76 40.34
CA LEU A 317 -15.98 11.99 39.38
C LEU A 317 -15.05 11.07 38.54
N GLN A 318 -13.93 11.59 38.05
CA GLN A 318 -12.93 10.82 37.30
C GLN A 318 -12.38 9.65 38.13
N ARG A 319 -12.01 9.88 39.39
CA ARG A 319 -11.54 8.81 40.30
C ARG A 319 -12.60 7.74 40.53
N ARG A 320 -13.86 8.14 40.66
CA ARG A 320 -14.98 7.20 40.84
C ARG A 320 -15.17 6.30 39.62
N TYR A 321 -15.05 6.85 38.42
CA TYR A 321 -15.30 6.12 37.18
C TYR A 321 -14.10 5.32 36.67
N PHE A 322 -12.89 5.85 36.83
CA PHE A 322 -11.69 5.34 36.14
C PHE A 322 -10.60 4.85 37.09
N GLY A 323 -10.73 5.07 38.41
CA GLY A 323 -9.75 4.61 39.40
C GLY A 323 -8.33 5.04 39.05
N ASN A 324 -7.49 4.06 38.71
CA ASN A 324 -6.08 4.28 38.36
C ASN A 324 -5.88 5.07 37.06
N GLU A 325 -6.85 5.09 36.13
CA GLU A 325 -6.76 5.88 34.90
C GLU A 325 -7.21 7.33 35.10
N ALA A 326 -7.72 7.72 36.27
CA ALA A 326 -8.31 9.03 36.48
C ALA A 326 -7.34 10.18 36.21
N ASP A 327 -6.07 10.06 36.60
CA ASP A 327 -5.06 11.09 36.36
C ASP A 327 -4.69 11.21 34.87
N ILE A 328 -4.76 10.11 34.11
CA ILE A 328 -4.56 10.11 32.66
C ILE A 328 -5.72 10.82 31.98
N ILE A 329 -6.96 10.46 32.34
CA ILE A 329 -8.17 11.12 31.82
C ILE A 329 -8.15 12.62 32.14
N ALA A 330 -7.72 12.99 33.35
CA ALA A 330 -7.62 14.40 33.74
C ALA A 330 -6.61 15.18 32.87
N ALA A 331 -5.44 14.60 32.59
CA ALA A 331 -4.42 15.22 31.75
C ALA A 331 -4.89 15.37 30.30
N GLU A 332 -5.57 14.35 29.77
CA GLU A 332 -6.18 14.39 28.42
C GLU A 332 -7.21 15.51 28.31
N GLU A 333 -8.17 15.57 29.24
CA GLU A 333 -9.19 16.60 29.23
C GLU A 333 -8.60 18.00 29.40
N ALA A 334 -7.57 18.16 30.23
CA ALA A 334 -6.86 19.44 30.39
C ALA A 334 -6.15 19.89 29.10
N SER A 335 -5.77 18.96 28.24
CA SER A 335 -5.22 19.23 26.90
C SER A 335 -6.28 19.48 25.84
N GLY A 336 -7.58 19.37 26.18
CA GLY A 336 -8.70 19.51 25.26
C GLY A 336 -9.07 18.21 24.53
N TYR A 337 -8.49 17.07 24.92
CA TYR A 337 -8.81 15.76 24.35
C TYR A 337 -9.82 15.01 25.23
N PHE A 338 -11.00 14.74 24.68
CA PHE A 338 -12.07 14.01 25.36
C PHE A 338 -12.30 12.66 24.66
N ARG A 339 -11.56 11.62 25.10
CA ARG A 339 -11.57 10.31 24.43
C ARG A 339 -12.95 9.67 24.23
N PHE A 340 -13.92 9.97 25.10
CA PHE A 340 -15.27 9.42 25.05
C PHE A 340 -16.25 10.24 24.19
N GLU A 341 -15.83 11.39 23.64
CA GLU A 341 -16.64 12.14 22.67
C GLU A 341 -16.56 11.56 21.26
N SER A 342 -15.50 10.78 20.96
CA SER A 342 -15.34 10.14 19.65
C SER A 342 -16.41 9.06 19.41
N SER A 343 -16.76 8.78 18.15
CA SER A 343 -17.70 7.69 17.84
C SER A 343 -17.01 6.33 17.96
N GLN A 344 -17.63 5.39 18.68
CA GLN A 344 -17.15 4.01 18.73
C GLN A 344 -17.30 3.31 17.37
N GLN A 345 -16.26 2.59 16.98
CA GLN A 345 -16.23 1.66 15.85
C GLN A 345 -16.20 0.22 16.36
N TYR A 346 -17.36 -0.43 16.30
CA TYR A 346 -17.54 -1.78 16.80
C TYR A 346 -16.65 -2.78 16.06
N GLY A 347 -15.97 -3.62 16.85
CA GLY A 347 -15.05 -4.63 16.35
C GLY A 347 -13.65 -4.11 15.99
N ILE A 348 -13.40 -2.80 16.07
CA ILE A 348 -12.12 -2.14 15.79
C ILE A 348 -11.52 -1.53 17.05
N ASN A 349 -12.22 -0.59 17.70
CA ASN A 349 -11.69 0.20 18.83
C ASN A 349 -12.51 0.10 20.13
#